data_AF-A0A6I1NXK5-F1
#
_entry.id   AF-A0A6I1NXK5-F1
#
_cell.length_a   1.000
_cell.length_b   1.000
_cell.length_c   1.000
_cell.angle_alpha   90.00
_cell.angle_beta   90.00
_cell.angle_gamma   90.00
#
_symmetry.space_group_name_H-M   'P 1'
#
loop_
_entity.id
_entity.type
_entity.pdbx_description
1 polymer ?
#
loop_
_entity_poly.entity_id
_entity_poly.type
_entity_poly.pdbx_seq_one_letter_code
_entity_poly.pdbx_strand_id
1 'polypeptide(L)'
;MIEVEEYIRDNQANPFEKWFASLDVQAATKVSTAILRMQMGNTSNIKWFDGLGEYRIDWGPGYRIYLLQEGKKLIILFGGGHKSSQTNDIKQAKALIAEYQRRKKAASKTR
;
A
#
# COMPACT_ATOMS: atom_id res chain seq x y z
N MET A 1 -15.70 -9.55 -1.46
CA MET A 1 -15.28 -8.14 -1.54
C MET A 1 -14.09 -7.99 -0.62
N ILE A 2 -13.01 -7.38 -1.11
CA ILE A 2 -11.81 -7.10 -0.33
C ILE A 2 -11.96 -5.67 0.19
N GLU A 3 -11.72 -5.47 1.47
CA GLU A 3 -11.60 -4.16 2.11
C GLU A 3 -10.20 -3.63 1.85
N VAL A 4 -10.12 -2.38 1.40
CA VAL A 4 -8.84 -1.69 1.19
C VAL A 4 -8.84 -0.48 2.11
N GLU A 5 -7.86 -0.44 3.01
CA GLU A 5 -7.67 0.63 3.98
C GLU A 5 -6.31 1.30 3.78
N GLU A 6 -6.18 2.54 4.22
CA GLU A 6 -4.92 3.28 4.20
C GLU A 6 -4.26 3.21 5.58
N TYR A 7 -2.94 3.04 5.60
CA TYR A 7 -2.21 3.02 6.85
C TYR A 7 -2.04 4.43 7.41
N ILE A 8 -2.64 4.66 8.58
CA ILE A 8 -2.53 5.90 9.34
C ILE A 8 -1.55 5.68 10.50
N ARG A 9 -0.48 6.48 10.55
CA ARG A 9 0.52 6.44 11.64
C ARG A 9 -0.04 7.06 12.93
N ASP A 10 0.66 6.85 14.04
CA ASP A 10 0.27 7.40 15.36
C ASP A 10 0.17 8.94 15.36
N ASN A 11 0.96 9.60 14.51
CA ASN A 11 0.92 11.05 14.24
C ASN A 11 -0.26 11.49 13.35
N GLN A 12 -1.26 10.63 13.10
CA GLN A 12 -2.29 10.87 12.06
C GLN A 12 -1.70 11.10 10.65
N ALA A 13 -0.42 10.78 10.44
CA ALA A 13 0.22 10.92 9.15
C ALA A 13 -0.20 9.76 8.26
N ASN A 14 -0.67 10.08 7.06
CA ASN A 14 -1.03 9.12 6.04
C ASN A 14 0.02 9.14 4.91
N PRO A 15 0.98 8.19 4.90
CA PRO A 15 2.03 8.17 3.89
C PRO A 15 1.48 7.91 2.48
N PHE A 16 0.37 7.16 2.39
CA PHE A 16 -0.30 6.90 1.13
C PHE A 16 -0.94 8.17 0.57
N GLU A 17 -1.73 8.87 1.36
CA GLU A 17 -2.35 10.13 0.95
C GLU A 17 -1.30 11.18 0.58
N LYS A 18 -0.23 11.31 1.37
CA LYS A 18 0.87 12.24 1.05
C LYS A 18 1.50 11.94 -0.31
N TRP A 19 1.71 10.67 -0.61
CA TRP A 19 2.21 10.26 -1.93
C TRP A 19 1.15 10.49 -3.01
N PHE A 20 -0.10 10.11 -2.78
CA PHE A 20 -1.20 10.27 -3.72
C PHE A 20 -1.45 11.73 -4.10
N ALA A 21 -1.37 12.64 -3.13
CA ALA A 21 -1.48 14.08 -3.34
C ALA A 21 -0.31 14.68 -4.16
N SER A 22 0.83 13.98 -4.24
CA SER A 22 1.96 14.38 -5.10
C SER A 22 1.80 13.91 -6.55
N LEU A 23 0.81 13.08 -6.85
CA LEU A 23 0.57 12.54 -8.18
C LEU A 23 -0.18 13.53 -9.06
N ASP A 24 0.06 13.45 -10.36
CA ASP A 24 -0.74 14.15 -11.36
C ASP A 24 -2.15 13.52 -11.47
N VAL A 25 -3.11 14.28 -12.01
CA VAL A 25 -4.52 13.88 -12.12
C VAL A 25 -4.67 12.52 -12.83
N GLN A 26 -3.84 12.25 -13.84
CA GLN A 26 -3.91 11.00 -14.59
C GLN A 26 -3.39 9.82 -13.76
N ALA A 27 -2.25 9.97 -13.06
CA ALA A 27 -1.75 8.94 -12.16
C ALA A 27 -2.71 8.68 -10.98
N ALA A 28 -3.25 9.72 -10.36
CA ALA A 28 -4.26 9.60 -9.31
C ALA A 28 -5.45 8.75 -9.79
N THR A 29 -5.97 9.03 -10.98
CA THR A 29 -7.06 8.24 -11.60
C THR A 29 -6.69 6.76 -11.78
N LYS A 30 -5.46 6.47 -12.22
CA LYS A 30 -4.99 5.08 -12.38
C LYS A 30 -4.84 4.37 -11.03
N VAL A 31 -4.34 5.06 -10.01
CA VAL A 31 -4.22 4.53 -8.66
C VAL A 31 -5.60 4.23 -8.07
N SER A 32 -6.56 5.14 -8.19
CA SER A 32 -7.94 4.90 -7.75
C SER A 32 -8.57 3.71 -8.48
N THR A 33 -8.34 3.58 -9.79
CA THR A 33 -8.80 2.41 -10.56
C THR A 33 -8.14 1.11 -10.05
N ALA A 34 -6.86 1.15 -9.71
CA ALA A 34 -6.15 0.00 -9.14
C ALA A 34 -6.75 -0.40 -7.79
N ILE A 35 -7.04 0.55 -6.90
CA ILE A 35 -7.70 0.32 -5.60
C ILE A 35 -9.07 -0.34 -5.80
N LEU A 36 -9.89 0.20 -6.72
CA LEU A 36 -11.20 -0.38 -7.01
C LEU A 36 -11.10 -1.82 -7.52
N ARG A 37 -10.13 -2.10 -8.41
CA ARG A 37 -9.87 -3.46 -8.90
C ARG A 37 -9.44 -4.39 -7.75
N MET A 38 -8.61 -3.92 -6.84
CA MET A 38 -8.22 -4.68 -5.65
C MET A 38 -9.43 -5.00 -4.76
N GLN A 39 -10.31 -4.02 -4.51
CA GLN A 39 -11.54 -4.21 -3.73
C GLN A 39 -12.49 -5.24 -4.37
N MET A 40 -12.53 -5.29 -5.70
CA MET A 40 -13.26 -6.28 -6.48
C MET A 40 -12.63 -7.68 -6.45
N GLY A 41 -11.46 -7.85 -5.82
CA GLY A 41 -10.75 -9.12 -5.72
C GLY A 41 -9.73 -9.36 -6.83
N ASN A 42 -9.52 -8.39 -7.73
CA ASN A 42 -8.54 -8.51 -8.80
C ASN A 42 -7.13 -8.17 -8.29
N THR A 43 -6.47 -9.18 -7.73
CA THR A 43 -5.13 -9.09 -7.12
C THR A 43 -4.03 -9.65 -8.01
N SER A 44 -4.32 -10.04 -9.25
CA SER A 44 -3.34 -10.64 -10.18
C SER A 44 -2.17 -9.72 -10.52
N ASN A 45 -2.34 -8.40 -10.40
CA ASN A 45 -1.30 -7.39 -10.60
C ASN A 45 -0.46 -7.11 -9.35
N ILE A 46 -0.75 -7.79 -8.23
CA ILE A 46 0.00 -7.69 -6.99
C ILE A 46 1.10 -8.73 -6.98
N LYS A 47 2.34 -8.28 -6.84
CA LYS A 47 3.47 -9.16 -6.55
C LYS A 47 3.72 -9.20 -5.06
N TRP A 48 3.54 -10.37 -4.45
CA TRP A 48 3.86 -10.62 -3.05
C TRP A 48 5.33 -11.06 -2.90
N PHE A 49 6.07 -10.44 -1.97
CA PHE A 49 7.44 -10.81 -1.61
C PHE A 49 7.78 -10.35 -0.18
N ASP A 50 8.51 -11.15 0.59
CA ASP A 50 8.94 -10.82 1.97
C ASP A 50 7.81 -10.30 2.90
N GLY A 51 6.57 -10.74 2.70
CA GLY A 51 5.41 -10.25 3.45
C GLY A 51 4.95 -8.83 3.09
N LEU A 52 5.42 -8.27 1.97
CA LEU A 52 4.97 -7.03 1.34
C LEU A 52 4.34 -7.36 -0.02
N GLY A 53 3.27 -6.66 -0.38
CA GLY A 53 2.67 -6.68 -1.71
C GLY A 53 3.05 -5.41 -2.48
N GLU A 54 3.35 -5.57 -3.76
CA GLU A 54 3.58 -4.46 -4.69
C GLU A 54 2.58 -4.56 -5.83
N TYR A 55 1.65 -3.60 -5.91
CA TYR A 55 0.77 -3.46 -7.07
C TYR A 55 1.51 -2.69 -8.16
N ARG A 56 1.62 -3.30 -9.35
CA ARG A 56 2.33 -2.73 -10.48
C ARG A 56 1.38 -2.03 -11.45
N ILE A 57 1.55 -0.71 -11.59
CA ILE A 57 0.86 0.10 -12.58
C ILE A 57 1.88 0.45 -13.68
N ASP A 58 1.79 -0.24 -14.81
CA ASP A 58 2.65 -0.01 -15.96
C ASP A 58 2.08 1.14 -16.82
N TRP A 59 2.13 2.34 -16.25
CA TRP A 59 1.67 3.58 -16.88
C TRP A 59 2.62 4.73 -16.51
N GLY A 60 2.98 5.56 -17.50
CA GLY A 60 3.91 6.67 -17.34
C GLY A 60 5.28 6.22 -16.81
N PRO A 61 5.79 6.79 -15.71
CA PRO A 61 7.08 6.41 -15.11
C PRO A 61 7.08 5.01 -14.46
N GLY A 62 5.93 4.33 -14.42
CA GLY A 62 5.76 3.02 -13.80
C GLY A 62 5.55 3.15 -12.29
N TYR A 63 4.30 3.36 -11.90
CA TYR A 63 3.92 3.50 -10.49
C TYR A 63 3.82 2.14 -9.79
N ARG A 64 4.14 2.14 -8.50
CA ARG A 64 4.11 0.97 -7.62
C ARG A 64 3.40 1.35 -6.33
N ILE A 65 2.38 0.58 -5.95
CA ILE A 65 1.68 0.76 -4.67
C ILE A 65 2.13 -0.34 -3.74
N TYR A 66 2.60 0.03 -2.55
CA TYR A 66 3.03 -0.91 -1.52
C TYR A 66 1.89 -1.17 -0.55
N LEU A 67 1.59 -2.45 -0.36
CA LEU A 67 0.43 -2.89 0.38
C LEU A 67 0.73 -4.14 1.21
N LEU A 68 -0.07 -4.41 2.23
CA LEU A 68 -0.05 -5.64 3.02
C LEU A 68 -1.42 -6.28 2.93
N GLN A 69 -1.48 -7.60 2.73
CA GLN A 69 -2.74 -8.32 2.85
C GLN A 69 -2.84 -8.91 4.26
N GLU A 70 -3.92 -8.56 4.92
CA GLU A 70 -4.30 -9.07 6.21
C GLU A 70 -5.42 -10.11 6.06
N GLY A 71 -5.07 -11.36 6.38
CA GLY A 71 -5.97 -12.49 6.20
C GLY A 71 -6.38 -12.66 4.74
N LYS A 72 -7.67 -12.87 4.49
CA LYS A 72 -8.20 -13.14 3.14
C LYS A 72 -9.00 -11.98 2.54
N LYS A 73 -9.26 -10.93 3.30
CA LYS A 73 -10.24 -9.89 2.93
C LYS A 73 -9.80 -8.46 3.19
N LEU A 74 -8.69 -8.20 3.89
CA LEU A 74 -8.24 -6.84 4.16
C LEU A 74 -6.90 -6.58 3.45
N ILE A 75 -6.79 -5.44 2.79
CA ILE A 75 -5.56 -4.92 2.19
C ILE A 75 -5.29 -3.55 2.79
N ILE A 76 -4.06 -3.32 3.22
CA ILE A 76 -3.63 -2.06 3.84
C ILE A 76 -2.61 -1.40 2.93
N LEU A 77 -2.84 -0.16 2.54
CA LEU A 77 -1.97 0.64 1.68
C LEU A 77 -0.97 1.42 2.55
N PHE A 78 0.32 1.23 2.31
CA PHE A 78 1.39 1.89 3.06
C PHE A 78 2.00 3.08 2.32
N GLY A 79 1.76 3.18 1.01
CA GLY A 79 2.31 4.22 0.17
C GLY A 79 2.46 3.76 -1.26
N GLY A 80 3.05 4.63 -2.06
CA GLY A 80 3.46 4.29 -3.40
C GLY A 80 4.71 5.04 -3.80
N GLY A 81 5.18 4.70 -4.99
CA GLY A 81 6.37 5.28 -5.57
C GLY A 81 6.41 5.05 -7.07
N HIS A 82 7.56 5.33 -7.64
CA HIS A 82 7.80 5.17 -9.07
C HIS A 82 9.00 4.24 -9.26
N LYS A 83 9.15 3.69 -10.47
CA LYS A 83 10.12 2.64 -10.76
C LYS A 83 11.56 3.03 -10.38
N SER A 84 11.96 4.29 -10.53
CA SER A 84 13.32 4.74 -10.17
C SER A 84 13.56 4.92 -8.67
N SER A 85 12.52 5.12 -7.84
CA SER A 85 12.65 5.22 -6.38
C SER A 85 12.39 3.90 -5.64
N GLN A 86 12.11 2.82 -6.37
CA GLN A 86 11.67 1.53 -5.84
C GLN A 86 12.50 1.02 -4.66
N THR A 87 13.84 1.11 -4.72
CA THR A 87 14.70 0.63 -3.62
C THR A 87 14.47 1.38 -2.31
N ASN A 88 14.31 2.71 -2.37
CA ASN A 88 14.04 3.51 -1.17
C ASN A 88 12.62 3.32 -0.69
N ASP A 89 11.65 3.24 -1.61
CA ASP A 89 10.25 3.07 -1.26
C ASP A 89 10.00 1.70 -0.62
N ILE A 90 10.63 0.63 -1.11
CA ILE A 90 10.57 -0.70 -0.48
C ILE A 90 11.11 -0.65 0.95
N LYS A 91 12.23 0.05 1.19
CA LYS A 91 12.79 0.20 2.55
C LYS A 91 11.80 0.92 3.47
N GLN A 92 11.21 2.02 3.00
CA GLN A 92 10.20 2.77 3.76
C GLN A 92 8.95 1.94 4.02
N ALA A 93 8.41 1.27 3.00
CA ALA A 93 7.25 0.40 3.13
C ALA A 93 7.49 -0.75 4.11
N LYS A 94 8.65 -1.41 4.05
CA LYS A 94 9.04 -2.45 5.02
C LYS A 94 9.09 -1.91 6.45
N ALA A 95 9.63 -0.71 6.65
CA ALA A 95 9.66 -0.07 7.97
C ALA A 95 8.25 0.23 8.51
N LEU A 96 7.36 0.76 7.67
CA LEU A 96 5.97 1.05 8.04
C LEU A 96 5.17 -0.23 8.32
N ILE A 97 5.37 -1.29 7.54
CA ILE A 97 4.75 -2.60 7.77
C ILE A 97 5.22 -3.18 9.10
N ALA A 98 6.52 -3.11 9.40
CA ALA A 98 7.05 -3.59 10.67
C ALA A 98 6.46 -2.81 11.86
N GLU A 99 6.28 -1.49 11.72
CA GLU A 99 5.60 -0.64 12.71
C GLU A 99 4.13 -1.07 12.90
N TYR A 100 3.39 -1.23 11.81
CA TYR A 100 2.01 -1.71 11.83
C TYR A 100 1.88 -3.08 12.51
N GLN A 101 2.71 -4.05 12.13
CA GLN A 101 2.68 -5.39 12.73
C GLN A 101 3.02 -5.38 14.22
N ARG A 102 4.00 -4.57 14.65
CA ARG A 102 4.33 -4.40 16.08
C ARG A 102 3.15 -3.82 16.85
N ARG A 103 2.51 -2.77 16.33
CA ARG A 103 1.34 -2.13 16.95
C ARG A 103 0.17 -3.10 17.04
N LYS A 104 -0.10 -3.85 15.98
CA LYS A 104 -1.17 -4.86 15.96
C LYS A 104 -0.93 -5.96 17.00
N LYS A 105 0.31 -6.46 17.12
CA LYS A 105 0.68 -7.46 18.14
C LYS A 105 0.51 -6.90 19.57
N ALA A 106 0.83 -5.63 19.80
CA ALA A 106 0.61 -4.98 21.09
C ALA A 106 -0.90 -4.87 21.40
N ALA A 107 -1.71 -4.45 20.41
CA ALA A 107 -3.16 -4.37 20.56
C ALA A 107 -3.83 -5.74 20.78
N SER A 108 -3.31 -6.81 20.16
CA SER A 108 -3.84 -8.17 20.35
C SER A 108 -3.41 -8.81 21.68
N LYS A 109 -2.31 -8.36 22.30
CA LYS A 109 -1.80 -8.92 23.56
C LYS A 109 -2.47 -8.34 24.81
N THR A 110 -3.27 -7.29 24.64
CA THR A 110 -4.08 -6.66 25.70
C THR A 110 -5.50 -7.25 25.80
N ARG A 111 -5.85 -8.25 24.99
CA ARG A 111 -7.10 -9.02 25.07
C ARG A 111 -6.80 -10.44 25.52
#